data_AF-A0A5E4JE03-F1
#
_entry.id   AF-A0A5E4JE03-F1
#
_cell.length_a   1.000
_cell.length_b   1.000
_cell.length_c   1.000
_cell.angle_alpha   90.00
_cell.angle_beta   90.00
_cell.angle_gamma   90.00
#
_symmetry.space_group_name_H-M   'P 1'
#
loop_
_entity.id
_entity.type
_entity.pdbx_description
1 polymer ?
#
loop_
_entity_poly.entity_id
_entity_poly.type
_entity_poly.pdbx_seq_one_letter_code
_entity_poly.pdbx_strand_id
1 'polypeptide(L)'
;MKIKIPKRIKVDKDKIRTALYIMLFAAISIGALYGILYLIQFLRYKTIYETRNAQCVEFTTYLNEEVLPQSTANVTDCSCHFENVNVGIADPMCLCSCKLYDQNGTLIDDDWNPMFSVR
;
A
#
# COMPACT_ATOMS: atom_id res chain seq x y z
N MET A 1 -16.06 -72.77 6.71
CA MET A 1 -16.11 -71.75 7.77
C MET A 1 -16.61 -70.45 7.15
N LYS A 2 -17.78 -69.91 7.52
CA LYS A 2 -18.35 -68.71 6.89
C LYS A 2 -17.84 -67.45 7.62
N ILE A 3 -17.10 -66.59 6.92
CA ILE A 3 -16.62 -65.31 7.44
C ILE A 3 -17.83 -64.38 7.61
N LYS A 4 -18.16 -64.02 8.85
CA LYS A 4 -19.19 -63.01 9.15
C LYS A 4 -18.60 -61.62 8.90
N ILE A 5 -18.98 -61.01 7.78
CA ILE A 5 -18.68 -59.60 7.50
C ILE A 5 -19.51 -58.75 8.49
N PRO A 6 -18.89 -57.85 9.29
CA PRO A 6 -19.63 -57.05 10.26
C PRO A 6 -20.65 -56.13 9.57
N LYS A 7 -21.87 -56.13 10.09
CA LYS A 7 -22.99 -55.31 9.62
C LYS A 7 -22.69 -53.84 9.85
N ARG A 8 -22.78 -53.07 8.76
CA ARG A 8 -22.94 -51.61 8.62
C ARG A 8 -22.57 -50.78 9.85
N ILE A 9 -21.48 -50.03 9.74
CA ILE A 9 -21.12 -48.92 10.64
C ILE A 9 -22.36 -48.04 10.81
N LYS A 10 -22.91 -47.96 12.04
CA LYS A 10 -24.00 -47.03 12.38
C LYS A 10 -23.41 -45.63 12.40
N VAL A 11 -23.56 -44.95 11.27
CA VAL A 11 -23.18 -43.54 11.16
C VAL A 11 -24.25 -42.72 11.88
N ASP A 12 -23.84 -42.07 12.96
CA ASP A 12 -24.68 -41.14 13.71
C ASP A 12 -24.77 -39.82 12.93
N LYS A 13 -25.85 -39.68 12.16
CA LYS A 13 -26.07 -38.56 11.24
C LYS A 13 -26.15 -37.21 11.96
N ASP A 14 -26.59 -37.21 13.22
CA ASP A 14 -26.73 -35.97 14.01
C ASP A 14 -25.35 -35.46 14.44
N LYS A 15 -24.44 -36.35 14.84
CA LYS A 15 -23.05 -35.97 15.14
C LYS A 15 -22.31 -35.43 13.92
N ILE A 16 -22.50 -36.05 12.75
CA ILE A 16 -21.92 -35.55 11.50
C ILE A 16 -22.48 -34.19 11.13
N ARG A 17 -23.79 -33.99 11.26
CA ARG A 17 -24.43 -32.71 10.98
C ARG A 17 -23.91 -31.61 11.90
N THR A 18 -23.79 -31.88 13.20
CA THR A 18 -23.20 -30.92 14.16
C THR A 18 -21.74 -30.61 13.84
N ALA A 19 -20.94 -31.63 13.50
CA ALA A 19 -19.55 -31.42 13.09
C ALA A 19 -19.44 -30.54 11.82
N LEU A 20 -20.32 -30.75 10.84
CA LEU A 20 -20.38 -29.92 9.63
C LEU A 20 -20.74 -28.47 9.95
N TYR A 21 -21.70 -28.23 10.86
CA TYR A 21 -22.04 -26.86 11.27
C TYR A 21 -20.88 -26.15 11.98
N ILE A 22 -20.14 -26.87 12.84
CA ILE A 22 -18.97 -26.31 13.53
C ILE A 22 -17.88 -25.95 12.52
N MET A 23 -17.59 -26.85 11.56
CA MET A 23 -16.61 -26.59 10.50
C MET A 23 -17.01 -25.40 9.62
N LEU A 24 -18.29 -25.29 9.26
CA LEU A 24 -18.81 -24.19 8.48
C LEU A 24 -18.68 -22.85 9.23
N PHE A 25 -19.06 -22.83 10.51
CA PHE A 25 -18.91 -21.64 11.35
C PHE A 25 -17.45 -21.21 11.44
N ALA A 26 -16.53 -22.15 11.71
CA ALA A 26 -15.10 -21.86 11.79
C ALA A 26 -14.56 -21.28 10.46
N ALA A 27 -14.95 -21.85 9.31
CA ALA A 27 -14.53 -21.36 8.01
C ALA A 27 -15.01 -19.92 7.75
N ILE A 28 -16.27 -19.62 8.11
CA ILE A 28 -16.83 -18.25 7.98
C ILE A 28 -16.09 -17.29 8.91
N SER A 29 -15.85 -17.66 10.17
CA SER A 29 -15.12 -16.81 11.12
C SER A 29 -13.69 -16.52 10.66
N ILE A 30 -12.99 -17.53 10.14
CA ILE A 30 -11.65 -17.37 9.56
C ILE A 30 -11.69 -16.42 8.36
N GLY A 31 -12.63 -16.64 7.43
CA GLY A 31 -12.80 -15.78 6.25
C GLY A 31 -13.09 -14.32 6.64
N ALA A 32 -13.94 -14.10 7.63
CA ALA A 32 -14.24 -12.76 8.16
C ALA A 32 -12.99 -12.11 8.77
N LEU A 33 -12.19 -12.85 9.54
CA LEU A 33 -10.97 -12.34 10.15
C LEU A 33 -9.95 -11.90 9.08
N TYR A 34 -9.73 -12.73 8.05
CA TYR A 34 -8.86 -12.38 6.93
C TYR A 34 -9.37 -11.16 6.16
N GLY A 35 -10.69 -11.06 5.94
CA GLY A 35 -11.31 -9.90 5.31
C GLY A 35 -11.06 -8.59 6.09
N ILE A 36 -11.17 -8.64 7.42
CA ILE A 36 -10.89 -7.49 8.30
C ILE A 36 -9.41 -7.11 8.23
N LEU A 37 -8.49 -8.07 8.30
CA LEU A 37 -7.05 -7.81 8.20
C LEU A 37 -6.68 -7.16 6.87
N TYR A 38 -7.23 -7.67 5.75
CA TYR A 38 -7.03 -7.09 4.43
C TYR A 38 -7.56 -5.66 4.36
N LEU A 39 -8.77 -5.40 4.89
CA LEU A 39 -9.36 -4.07 4.92
C LEU A 39 -8.51 -3.08 5.72
N ILE A 40 -8.00 -3.48 6.89
CA ILE A 40 -7.13 -2.63 7.71
C ILE A 40 -5.85 -2.29 6.96
N GLN A 41 -5.21 -3.27 6.30
CA GLN A 41 -4.02 -3.02 5.50
C GLN A 41 -4.30 -2.10 4.31
N PHE A 42 -5.41 -2.31 3.61
CA PHE A 42 -5.83 -1.45 2.52
C PHE A 42 -6.09 0.00 2.97
N LEU A 43 -6.81 0.19 4.08
CA LEU A 43 -7.07 1.53 4.63
C LEU A 43 -5.77 2.22 5.04
N ARG A 44 -4.85 1.51 5.70
CA ARG A 44 -3.51 2.04 6.02
C ARG A 44 -2.76 2.45 4.75
N TYR A 45 -2.73 1.60 3.73
CA TYR A 45 -2.09 1.91 2.46
C TYR A 45 -2.71 3.16 1.82
N LYS A 46 -4.04 3.23 1.75
CA LYS A 46 -4.76 4.37 1.17
C LYS A 46 -4.47 5.66 1.91
N THR A 47 -4.59 5.68 3.24
CA THR A 47 -4.30 6.88 4.03
C THR A 47 -2.85 7.32 3.89
N ILE A 48 -1.90 6.37 3.94
CA ILE A 48 -0.49 6.68 3.69
C ILE A 48 -0.34 7.29 2.30
N TYR A 49 -0.84 6.65 1.25
CA TYR A 49 -0.72 7.14 -0.13
C TYR A 49 -1.32 8.54 -0.32
N GLU A 50 -2.50 8.81 0.26
CA GLU A 50 -3.15 10.13 0.17
C GLU A 50 -2.35 11.22 0.91
N THR A 51 -1.92 10.95 2.15
CA THR A 51 -1.06 11.89 2.90
C THR A 51 0.25 12.15 2.17
N ARG A 52 0.83 11.12 1.55
CA ARG A 52 2.07 11.21 0.77
C ARG A 52 1.91 12.08 -0.46
N ASN A 53 0.85 11.87 -1.23
CA ASN A 53 0.57 12.65 -2.40
C ASN A 53 0.34 14.14 -2.04
N ALA A 54 -0.32 14.41 -0.92
CA ALA A 54 -0.47 15.77 -0.42
C ALA A 54 0.89 16.42 -0.09
N GLN A 55 1.80 15.70 0.59
CA GLN A 55 3.16 16.17 0.87
C GLN A 55 3.96 16.47 -0.41
N CYS A 56 3.82 15.64 -1.44
CA CYS A 56 4.47 15.86 -2.74
C CYS A 56 4.00 17.14 -3.43
N VAL A 57 2.69 17.38 -3.43
CA VAL A 57 2.10 18.59 -4.00
C VAL A 57 2.58 19.82 -3.23
N GLU A 58 2.52 19.78 -1.91
CA GLU A 58 3.00 20.87 -1.05
C GLU A 58 4.48 21.19 -1.29
N PHE A 59 5.32 20.15 -1.38
CA PHE A 59 6.74 20.32 -1.69
C PHE A 59 6.99 20.89 -3.10
N THR A 60 6.23 20.45 -4.09
CA THR A 60 6.32 20.98 -5.47
C THR A 60 5.95 22.46 -5.51
N THR A 61 4.90 22.85 -4.77
CA THR A 61 4.52 24.25 -4.61
C THR A 61 5.64 25.05 -3.96
N TYR A 62 6.18 24.56 -2.82
CA TYR A 62 7.32 25.18 -2.16
C TYR A 62 8.54 25.35 -3.09
N LEU A 63 8.87 24.35 -3.91
CA LEU A 63 9.97 24.46 -4.87
C LEU A 63 9.75 25.59 -5.88
N ASN A 64 8.54 25.69 -6.45
CA ASN A 64 8.23 26.73 -7.43
C ASN A 64 8.12 28.13 -6.78
N GLU A 65 7.64 28.22 -5.54
CA GLU A 65 7.40 29.49 -4.84
C GLU A 65 8.62 30.02 -4.07
N GLU A 66 9.47 29.17 -3.51
CA GLU A 66 10.52 29.60 -2.56
C GLU A 66 11.94 29.25 -3.03
N VAL A 67 12.14 28.13 -3.74
CA VAL A 67 13.47 27.72 -4.25
C VAL A 67 13.76 28.24 -5.66
N LEU A 68 12.73 28.23 -6.51
CA LEU A 68 12.78 28.75 -7.88
C LEU A 68 12.03 30.08 -8.13
N PRO A 69 11.70 30.95 -7.13
CA PRO A 69 10.73 32.04 -7.27
C PRO A 69 11.01 33.05 -8.38
N GLN A 70 12.22 33.04 -8.95
CA GLN A 70 12.67 34.00 -9.96
C GLN A 70 13.53 33.34 -11.04
N SER A 71 13.64 32.01 -11.04
CA SER A 71 14.43 31.28 -12.03
C SER A 71 13.61 31.05 -13.29
N THR A 72 14.28 30.93 -14.42
CA THR A 72 13.62 30.63 -15.70
C THR A 72 13.16 29.17 -15.80
N ALA A 73 12.76 28.55 -14.70
CA ALA A 73 12.45 27.14 -14.65
C ALA A 73 11.23 26.86 -13.77
N ASN A 74 10.42 25.88 -14.18
CA ASN A 74 9.35 25.32 -13.37
C ASN A 74 9.63 23.85 -13.08
N VAL A 75 9.04 23.35 -12.00
CA VAL A 75 9.12 21.95 -11.63
C VAL A 75 7.72 21.36 -11.67
N THR A 76 7.56 20.31 -12.47
CA THR A 76 6.28 19.57 -12.61
C THR A 76 6.54 18.07 -12.68
N ASP A 77 5.47 17.26 -12.72
CA ASP A 77 5.53 15.79 -12.73
C ASP A 77 6.40 15.18 -11.61
N CYS A 78 6.38 15.78 -10.41
CA CYS A 78 7.11 15.26 -9.26
C CYS A 78 6.63 13.87 -8.87
N SER A 79 7.51 12.89 -9.01
CA SER A 79 7.35 11.54 -8.50
C SER A 79 8.05 11.42 -7.16
N CYS A 80 7.33 10.94 -6.16
CA CYS A 80 7.88 10.81 -4.83
C CYS A 80 8.39 9.41 -4.63
N HIS A 81 9.72 9.29 -4.58
CA HIS A 81 10.39 8.07 -4.17
C HIS A 81 10.38 8.00 -2.66
N PHE A 82 9.48 7.19 -2.13
CA PHE A 82 9.59 6.76 -0.75
C PHE A 82 10.45 5.50 -0.81
N GLU A 83 11.75 5.63 -0.51
CA GLU A 83 12.49 4.45 -0.09
C GLU A 83 11.67 3.79 1.02
N ASN A 84 11.50 2.47 0.94
CA ASN A 84 10.90 1.68 2.02
C ASN A 84 11.84 1.74 3.23
N VAL A 85 11.93 2.89 3.88
CA VAL A 85 12.62 3.03 5.15
C VAL A 85 11.72 2.30 6.13
N ASN A 86 12.18 1.10 6.48
CA ASN A 86 11.75 0.24 7.56
C ASN A 86 10.62 0.81 8.43
N VAL A 87 9.53 0.06 8.50
CA VAL A 87 8.38 0.22 9.40
C VAL A 87 8.88 0.40 10.85
N GLY A 88 9.29 1.61 11.25
CA GLY A 88 9.91 1.85 12.55
C GLY A 88 10.84 3.05 12.71
N ILE A 89 11.26 3.76 11.65
CA ILE A 89 12.11 4.97 11.81
C ILE A 89 11.46 6.20 11.16
N ALA A 90 11.66 7.31 11.88
CA ALA A 90 10.91 8.55 11.91
C ALA A 90 10.98 9.42 10.65
N ASP A 91 9.97 10.28 10.55
CA ASP A 91 9.72 11.32 9.56
C ASP A 91 10.13 11.01 8.13
N PRO A 92 9.17 10.63 7.30
CA PRO A 92 9.49 10.22 5.96
C PRO A 92 9.74 11.44 5.08
N MET A 93 11.01 11.79 4.90
CA MET A 93 11.43 12.78 3.92
C MET A 93 10.94 12.33 2.54
N CYS A 94 10.12 13.14 1.87
CA CYS A 94 9.84 12.91 0.45
C CYS A 94 11.13 13.12 -0.32
N LEU A 95 11.71 12.05 -0.85
CA LEU A 95 12.69 12.17 -1.93
C LEU A 95 11.88 12.32 -3.21
N CYS A 96 11.54 13.55 -3.55
CA CYS A 96 10.78 13.81 -4.76
C CYS A 96 11.77 13.99 -5.93
N SER A 97 11.68 13.14 -6.95
CA SER A 97 12.29 13.37 -8.27
C SER A 97 11.28 14.11 -9.13
N CYS A 98 11.68 15.21 -9.74
CA CYS A 98 10.78 16.02 -10.52
C CYS A 98 11.36 16.29 -11.90
N LYS A 99 10.48 16.60 -12.86
CA LYS A 99 10.93 17.12 -14.13
C LYS A 99 11.13 18.62 -14.01
N LEU A 100 12.31 19.09 -14.38
CA LEU A 100 12.66 20.49 -14.45
C LEU A 100 12.47 20.97 -15.88
N TYR A 101 11.67 22.01 -16.08
CA TYR A 101 11.46 22.63 -17.39
C TYR A 101 11.98 24.06 -17.39
N ASP A 102 12.37 24.56 -18.56
CA ASP A 102 12.66 25.98 -18.75
C ASP A 102 11.38 26.83 -18.87
N GLN A 103 11.53 28.15 -19.01
CA GLN A 103 10.42 29.10 -19.21
C GLN A 103 9.60 28.84 -20.48
N ASN A 104 10.17 28.12 -21.45
CA ASN A 104 9.51 27.81 -22.72
C ASN A 104 8.80 26.45 -22.67
N GLY A 105 8.85 25.74 -21.53
CA GLY A 105 8.29 24.40 -21.38
C GLY A 105 9.17 23.28 -21.98
N THR A 106 10.45 23.57 -22.23
CA THR A 106 11.43 22.56 -22.65
C THR A 106 11.94 21.81 -21.43
N LEU A 107 11.90 20.48 -21.49
CA LEU A 107 12.47 19.64 -20.43
C LEU A 107 13.98 19.84 -20.35
N ILE A 108 14.47 20.29 -19.19
CA ILE A 108 15.89 20.48 -18.88
C ILE A 108 16.45 19.18 -18.29
N ASP A 109 15.72 18.58 -17.37
CA ASP A 109 16.13 17.39 -16.61
C ASP A 109 14.88 16.58 -16.24
N ASP A 110 14.91 15.28 -16.52
CA ASP A 110 13.79 14.36 -16.34
C ASP A 110 13.75 13.69 -14.96
N ASP A 111 14.84 13.78 -14.21
CA ASP A 111 15.01 13.19 -12.87
C ASP A 111 15.68 14.19 -11.91
N TRP A 112 15.30 15.47 -12.03
CA TRP A 112 15.86 16.54 -11.22
C TRP A 112 15.48 16.37 -9.75
N ASN A 113 16.50 16.38 -8.88
CA ASN A 113 16.32 16.24 -7.45
C ASN A 113 17.06 17.38 -6.70
N PRO A 114 16.32 18.24 -5.95
CA PRO A 114 16.90 19.37 -5.25
C PRO A 114 17.92 18.99 -4.17
N MET A 115 17.89 17.73 -3.66
CA MET A 115 18.90 17.26 -2.70
C MET A 115 20.27 17.00 -3.32
N PHE A 116 20.35 16.76 -4.64
CA PHE A 116 21.60 16.46 -5.34
C PHE A 116 22.16 17.63 -6.15
N SER A 117 21.40 18.72 -6.31
CA SER A 117 21.82 19.90 -7.06
C SER A 117 22.66 20.91 -6.27
N VAL A 118 22.91 20.67 -4.98
CA VAL A 118 23.85 21.46 -4.15
C VAL A 118 25.22 20.77 -4.16
N ARG A 119 25.96 20.91 -5.25
CA ARG A 119 27.40 20.65 -5.30
C ARG A 119 28.12 21.70 -6.13
#